data_AF-A0A952UYY3-F1
#
_entry.id   AF-A0A952UYY3-F1
#
_cell.length_a   1.000
_cell.length_b   1.000
_cell.length_c   1.000
_cell.angle_alpha   90.00
_cell.angle_beta   90.00
_cell.angle_gamma   90.00
#
_symmetry.space_group_name_H-M   'P 1'
#
loop_
_entity.id
_entity.type
_entity.pdbx_description
1 polymer ?
#
loop_
_entity_poly.entity_id
_entity_poly.type
_entity_poly.pdbx_seq_one_letter_code
_entity_poly.pdbx_strand_id
1 'polypeptide(L)'
;MTFTEAAAEVLRIAGKPLHYKEITELAIEKNLLSHVGKSPEVTMGARLAALLKKEDKENPIVRVKPGVFALREWDGKKGKKKVEAAEAEAEEAADVEVNALELEARTMGEPDDEDDEPIEVSGEDALRADLAASAAEMFDDEDDDDQPIFSSSPNSEEPRTQGGADARGAAGDDGNRRRRRRRRRRGGRDNVEDRASSPRLEGDRNGSNGERIQPTAILSVEGDSSIDTSRDPLAPAPRPMIRDRQQIMAGGAPTGIDIPPGEQDELSGRELADATVMILSGFDRAQGPVQVRSVVDALIRRGRLGGDSMLAAAQLTASLRADNLRRSANGQRPRFRFGQGPRVALTDWTLSTDLVRLEAEAIGAIERYREASRRMMLRKLQELPGHALIELVLLGLERVGMTNLRTVRRAGAPGGEAHFAATHKTGTDEIKTAIVVRKDGREVGRERVSDLRGALHHYGPASAGWLITTGQVLSGAREESGAPAAPIALFDGVALCRLLEENDVGVLRTRLTTAIPDLELYETLRGGG
;
A
#
# COMPACT_ATOMS: atom_id res chain seq x y z
N MET A 1 -6.69 -39.65 -16.20
CA MET A 1 -8.15 -39.74 -15.90
C MET A 1 -8.81 -38.42 -16.29
N THR A 2 -10.14 -38.37 -16.38
CA THR A 2 -10.85 -37.09 -16.50
C THR A 2 -10.78 -36.30 -15.19
N PHE A 3 -11.04 -34.98 -15.23
CA PHE A 3 -11.02 -34.13 -14.03
C PHE A 3 -12.00 -34.63 -12.94
N THR A 4 -13.15 -35.16 -13.35
CA THR A 4 -14.21 -35.64 -12.45
C THR A 4 -13.88 -37.01 -11.84
N GLU A 5 -13.25 -37.91 -12.59
CA GLU A 5 -12.67 -39.16 -12.04
C GLU A 5 -11.54 -38.86 -11.04
N ALA A 6 -10.61 -37.98 -11.42
CA ALA A 6 -9.49 -37.61 -10.56
C ALA A 6 -9.96 -36.98 -9.24
N ALA A 7 -10.99 -36.13 -9.28
CA ALA A 7 -11.60 -35.56 -8.08
C ALA A 7 -12.24 -36.63 -7.17
N ALA A 8 -12.94 -37.62 -7.73
CA ALA A 8 -13.52 -38.72 -6.95
C ALA A 8 -12.43 -39.59 -6.28
N GLU A 9 -11.33 -39.88 -6.99
CA GLU A 9 -10.20 -40.64 -6.46
C GLU A 9 -9.45 -39.88 -5.36
N VAL A 10 -9.19 -38.59 -5.57
CA VAL A 10 -8.55 -37.72 -4.57
C VAL A 10 -9.38 -37.65 -3.29
N LEU A 11 -10.71 -37.48 -3.41
CA LEU A 11 -11.60 -37.50 -2.25
C LEU A 11 -11.57 -38.87 -1.56
N ARG A 12 -11.60 -39.99 -2.31
CA ARG A 12 -11.51 -41.34 -1.71
C ARG A 12 -10.24 -41.53 -0.88
N ILE A 13 -9.10 -41.06 -1.37
CA ILE A 13 -7.82 -41.15 -0.65
C ILE A 13 -7.77 -40.16 0.53
N ALA A 14 -8.39 -38.98 0.41
CA ALA A 14 -8.37 -37.95 1.45
C ALA A 14 -9.27 -38.26 2.65
N GLY A 15 -10.36 -39.02 2.48
CA GLY A 15 -11.28 -39.44 3.56
C GLY A 15 -12.08 -38.31 4.23
N LYS A 16 -11.91 -37.07 3.78
CA LYS A 16 -12.57 -35.86 4.30
C LYS A 16 -13.06 -34.95 3.15
N PRO A 17 -14.09 -34.12 3.34
CA PRO A 17 -14.48 -33.12 2.35
C PRO A 17 -13.33 -32.14 2.08
N LEU A 18 -13.10 -31.79 0.82
CA LEU A 18 -12.01 -30.91 0.39
C LEU A 18 -12.52 -29.78 -0.49
N HIS A 19 -11.79 -28.66 -0.51
CA HIS A 19 -12.03 -27.55 -1.41
C HIS A 19 -11.49 -27.86 -2.82
N TYR A 20 -12.12 -27.35 -3.89
CA TYR A 20 -11.71 -27.69 -5.27
C TYR A 20 -10.24 -27.39 -5.59
N LYS A 21 -9.64 -26.38 -4.94
CA LYS A 21 -8.19 -26.08 -5.06
C LYS A 21 -7.33 -27.21 -4.52
N GLU A 22 -7.60 -27.68 -3.30
CA GLU A 22 -6.90 -28.80 -2.66
C GLU A 22 -7.08 -30.09 -3.45
N ILE A 23 -8.27 -30.31 -4.03
CA ILE A 23 -8.55 -31.44 -4.93
C ILE A 23 -7.68 -31.37 -6.19
N THR A 24 -7.52 -30.18 -6.78
CA THR A 24 -6.64 -29.97 -7.94
C THR A 24 -5.17 -30.22 -7.59
N GLU A 25 -4.69 -29.66 -6.48
CA GLU A 25 -3.30 -29.82 -6.02
C GLU A 25 -2.95 -31.31 -5.81
N LEU A 26 -3.79 -32.04 -5.07
CA LEU A 26 -3.62 -33.48 -4.84
C LEU A 26 -3.77 -34.32 -6.12
N ALA A 27 -4.59 -33.89 -7.09
CA ALA A 27 -4.72 -34.57 -8.39
C ALA A 27 -3.48 -34.39 -9.28
N ILE A 28 -2.80 -33.24 -9.18
CA ILE A 28 -1.53 -32.96 -9.86
C ILE A 28 -0.39 -33.71 -9.16
N GLU A 29 -0.28 -33.63 -7.84
CA GLU A 29 0.75 -34.31 -7.04
C GLU A 29 0.78 -35.83 -7.31
N LYS A 30 -0.41 -36.44 -7.44
CA LYS A 30 -0.57 -37.89 -7.70
C LYS A 30 -0.58 -38.25 -9.20
N ASN A 31 -0.31 -37.31 -10.09
CA ASN A 31 -0.31 -37.49 -11.56
C ASN A 31 -1.60 -38.15 -12.11
N LEU A 32 -2.76 -37.85 -11.53
CA LEU A 32 -4.05 -38.44 -11.94
C LEU A 32 -4.64 -37.75 -13.18
N LEU A 33 -4.25 -36.50 -13.43
CA LEU A 33 -4.65 -35.67 -14.57
C LEU A 33 -3.68 -35.86 -15.75
N SER A 34 -4.22 -36.21 -16.93
CA SER A 34 -3.42 -36.40 -18.15
C SER A 34 -3.07 -35.12 -18.89
N HIS A 35 -3.84 -34.03 -18.68
CA HIS A 35 -3.50 -32.70 -19.16
C HIS A 35 -3.90 -31.66 -18.13
N VAL A 36 -2.89 -30.97 -17.60
CA VAL A 36 -3.05 -29.78 -16.74
C VAL A 36 -3.02 -28.55 -17.66
N GLY A 37 -4.08 -27.75 -17.65
CA GLY A 37 -4.16 -26.49 -18.40
C GLY A 37 -3.40 -25.35 -17.69
N LYS A 38 -3.46 -24.13 -18.24
CA LYS A 38 -2.85 -22.92 -17.61
C LYS A 38 -3.48 -22.54 -16.25
N SER A 39 -4.71 -22.97 -15.99
CA SER A 39 -5.47 -22.71 -14.75
C SER A 39 -6.29 -23.96 -14.37
N PRO A 40 -5.64 -25.01 -13.83
CA PRO A 40 -6.31 -26.29 -13.59
C PRO A 40 -7.34 -26.22 -12.44
N GLU A 41 -7.23 -25.27 -11.52
CA GLU A 41 -8.16 -25.08 -10.39
C GLU A 41 -9.50 -24.51 -10.87
N VAL A 42 -9.45 -23.52 -11.77
CA VAL A 42 -10.63 -22.95 -12.44
C VAL A 42 -11.31 -24.02 -13.30
N THR A 43 -10.50 -24.81 -14.02
CA THR A 43 -11.00 -25.92 -14.86
C THR A 43 -11.67 -27.01 -14.01
N MET A 44 -11.06 -27.40 -12.89
CA MET A 44 -11.62 -28.38 -11.95
C MET A 44 -12.93 -27.88 -11.34
N GLY A 45 -12.95 -26.63 -10.85
CA GLY A 45 -14.15 -26.02 -10.26
C GLY A 45 -15.32 -25.95 -11.25
N ALA A 46 -15.08 -25.50 -12.49
CA ALA A 46 -16.09 -25.44 -13.54
C ALA A 46 -16.61 -26.85 -13.93
N ARG A 47 -15.73 -27.84 -14.05
CA ARG A 47 -16.12 -29.24 -14.35
C ARG A 47 -16.94 -29.87 -13.23
N LEU A 48 -16.58 -29.64 -11.96
CA LEU A 48 -17.35 -30.12 -10.81
C LEU A 48 -18.71 -29.42 -10.69
N ALA A 49 -18.79 -28.11 -10.96
CA ALA A 49 -20.06 -27.38 -10.99
C ALA A 49 -20.99 -27.86 -12.12
N ALA A 50 -20.45 -28.09 -13.32
CA ALA A 50 -21.21 -28.63 -14.45
C ALA A 50 -21.72 -30.07 -14.19
N LEU A 51 -20.93 -30.90 -13.52
CA LEU A 51 -21.30 -32.26 -13.11
C LEU A 51 -22.47 -32.28 -12.10
N LEU A 52 -22.62 -31.22 -11.30
CA LEU A 52 -23.74 -31.09 -10.35
C LEU A 52 -25.01 -30.51 -10.98
N LYS A 53 -24.90 -29.79 -12.11
CA LYS A 53 -26.07 -29.28 -12.87
C LYS A 53 -26.79 -30.37 -13.66
N LYS A 54 -26.10 -31.48 -13.96
CA LYS A 54 -26.70 -32.70 -14.51
C LYS A 54 -27.01 -33.64 -13.34
N GLU A 55 -28.29 -33.80 -13.00
CA GLU A 55 -28.72 -34.65 -11.88
C GLU A 55 -28.68 -36.16 -12.20
N ASP A 56 -27.51 -36.64 -12.62
CA ASP A 56 -27.29 -38.04 -12.93
C ASP A 56 -27.16 -38.86 -11.64
N LYS A 57 -27.95 -39.94 -11.53
CA LYS A 57 -27.91 -40.87 -10.37
C LYS A 57 -26.55 -41.52 -10.17
N GLU A 58 -25.73 -41.57 -11.21
CA GLU A 58 -24.39 -42.16 -11.23
C GLU A 58 -23.29 -41.23 -10.69
N ASN A 59 -23.57 -39.95 -10.44
CA ASN A 59 -22.57 -38.98 -9.96
C ASN A 59 -22.08 -39.34 -8.52
N PRO A 60 -20.78 -39.62 -8.31
CA PRO A 60 -20.24 -40.00 -7.01
C PRO A 60 -19.93 -38.83 -6.07
N ILE A 61 -20.03 -37.57 -6.54
CA ILE A 61 -19.64 -36.37 -5.80
C ILE A 61 -20.87 -35.53 -5.40
N VAL A 62 -20.83 -34.96 -4.19
CA VAL A 62 -21.83 -34.03 -3.64
C VAL A 62 -21.18 -32.74 -3.13
N ARG A 63 -21.89 -31.61 -3.27
CA ARG A 63 -21.44 -30.30 -2.76
C ARG A 63 -21.92 -30.10 -1.32
N VAL A 64 -20.99 -30.00 -0.38
CA VAL A 64 -21.31 -29.85 1.05
C VAL A 64 -21.41 -28.37 1.45
N LYS A 65 -20.54 -27.53 0.90
CA LYS A 65 -20.52 -26.06 1.04
C LYS A 65 -20.08 -25.43 -0.29
N PRO A 66 -20.26 -24.12 -0.52
CA PRO A 66 -19.68 -23.45 -1.69
C PRO A 66 -18.18 -23.78 -1.83
N GLY A 67 -17.77 -24.29 -2.99
CA GLY A 67 -16.38 -24.71 -3.26
C GLY A 67 -15.91 -26.02 -2.60
N VAL A 68 -16.69 -26.64 -1.69
CA VAL A 68 -16.29 -27.84 -0.93
C VAL A 68 -17.09 -29.06 -1.34
N PHE A 69 -16.39 -30.13 -1.70
CA PHE A 69 -16.95 -31.35 -2.28
C PHE A 69 -16.61 -32.57 -1.41
N ALA A 70 -17.50 -33.56 -1.43
CA ALA A 70 -17.35 -34.83 -0.73
C ALA A 70 -17.91 -35.99 -1.57
N LEU A 71 -17.59 -37.23 -1.22
CA LEU A 71 -18.20 -38.40 -1.86
C LEU A 71 -19.61 -38.67 -1.33
N ARG A 72 -20.53 -39.03 -2.22
CA ARG A 72 -21.94 -39.37 -1.92
C ARG A 72 -22.06 -40.54 -0.93
N GLU A 73 -21.12 -41.48 -0.97
CA GLU A 73 -21.01 -42.60 -0.01
C GLU A 73 -20.76 -42.17 1.45
N TRP A 74 -20.28 -40.95 1.70
CA TRP A 74 -20.08 -40.44 3.05
C TRP A 74 -21.33 -39.74 3.60
N ASP A 75 -22.17 -39.20 2.72
CA ASP A 75 -23.37 -38.47 3.12
C ASP A 75 -24.37 -39.43 3.80
N GLY A 76 -24.57 -40.62 3.22
CA GLY A 76 -25.34 -41.70 3.84
C GLY A 76 -24.74 -42.28 5.13
N LYS A 77 -23.47 -42.01 5.45
CA LYS A 77 -22.81 -42.45 6.70
C LYS A 77 -22.88 -41.42 7.84
N LYS A 78 -23.25 -40.16 7.56
CA LYS A 78 -23.34 -39.09 8.57
C LYS A 78 -24.46 -39.31 9.60
N GLY A 79 -25.43 -40.18 9.32
CA GLY A 79 -26.47 -40.56 10.28
C GLY A 79 -25.99 -41.39 11.49
N LYS A 80 -24.77 -41.94 11.47
CA LYS A 80 -24.20 -42.68 12.62
C LYS A 80 -22.95 -42.04 13.23
N LYS A 81 -22.07 -41.45 12.42
CA LYS A 81 -20.77 -40.94 12.90
C LYS A 81 -20.83 -39.58 13.65
N LYS A 82 -22.03 -38.98 13.79
CA LYS A 82 -22.23 -37.72 14.54
C LYS A 82 -22.52 -37.94 16.03
N VAL A 83 -22.63 -39.19 16.49
CA VAL A 83 -22.83 -39.56 17.91
C VAL A 83 -21.47 -39.93 18.53
N GLU A 84 -20.80 -40.94 17.98
CA GLU A 84 -19.53 -41.48 18.51
C GLU A 84 -18.36 -40.46 18.57
N ALA A 85 -18.38 -39.42 17.71
CA ALA A 85 -17.34 -38.39 17.71
C ALA A 85 -17.57 -37.26 18.74
N ALA A 86 -18.76 -37.17 19.33
CA ALA A 86 -19.08 -36.19 20.36
C ALA A 86 -18.88 -36.77 21.78
N GLU A 87 -18.99 -38.09 21.95
CA GLU A 87 -18.75 -38.77 23.22
C GLU A 87 -17.24 -38.97 23.49
N ALA A 88 -16.42 -39.18 22.46
CA ALA A 88 -14.98 -39.43 22.61
C ALA A 88 -14.13 -38.22 23.04
N GLU A 89 -14.55 -36.98 22.75
CA GLU A 89 -13.84 -35.75 23.22
C GLU A 89 -14.31 -35.32 24.62
N ALA A 90 -15.33 -35.97 25.20
CA ALA A 90 -15.86 -35.65 26.52
C ALA A 90 -15.24 -36.48 27.67
N GLU A 91 -14.76 -37.70 27.40
CA GLU A 91 -14.17 -38.57 28.44
C GLU A 91 -12.67 -38.30 28.70
N GLU A 92 -11.91 -37.75 27.74
CA GLU A 92 -10.45 -37.56 27.92
C GLU A 92 -10.07 -36.35 28.81
N ALA A 93 -11.05 -35.58 29.30
CA ALA A 93 -10.85 -34.41 30.16
C ALA A 93 -11.18 -34.66 31.66
N ALA A 94 -11.56 -35.89 32.05
CA ALA A 94 -12.13 -36.17 33.37
C ALA A 94 -11.15 -36.75 34.42
N ASP A 95 -9.99 -37.28 34.02
CA ASP A 95 -9.07 -38.05 34.90
C ASP A 95 -7.73 -37.34 35.21
N VAL A 96 -7.75 -36.27 36.03
CA VAL A 96 -6.66 -35.98 36.99
C VAL A 96 -7.23 -35.34 38.27
N GLU A 97 -7.03 -36.01 39.41
CA GLU A 97 -7.54 -35.59 40.72
C GLU A 97 -6.76 -34.44 41.42
N VAL A 98 -7.51 -33.55 42.09
CA VAL A 98 -7.24 -32.85 43.39
C VAL A 98 -5.97 -31.94 43.55
N ASN A 99 -5.93 -30.90 44.39
CA ASN A 99 -6.67 -30.69 45.65
C ASN A 99 -6.77 -29.21 46.12
N ALA A 100 -7.93 -28.88 46.72
CA ALA A 100 -8.22 -27.90 47.80
C ALA A 100 -7.54 -26.51 47.89
N LEU A 101 -8.33 -25.42 47.87
CA LEU A 101 -8.84 -24.69 49.06
C LEU A 101 -9.81 -23.53 48.66
N GLU A 102 -10.84 -23.26 49.50
CA GLU A 102 -11.63 -22.00 49.64
C GLU A 102 -12.33 -21.41 48.36
N LEU A 103 -13.67 -21.31 48.19
CA LEU A 103 -14.80 -21.01 49.10
C LEU A 103 -14.51 -19.76 49.96
N GLU A 104 -15.20 -18.61 49.85
CA GLU A 104 -16.58 -18.32 49.42
C GLU A 104 -16.71 -16.91 48.80
N ALA A 105 -17.73 -16.66 47.95
CA ALA A 105 -18.72 -15.56 48.15
C ALA A 105 -19.68 -15.34 46.95
N ARG A 106 -20.99 -15.29 47.26
CA ARG A 106 -22.10 -14.71 46.46
C ARG A 106 -22.61 -15.46 45.23
N THR A 107 -23.46 -16.44 45.54
CA THR A 107 -24.64 -16.84 44.75
C THR A 107 -25.55 -15.66 44.35
N MET A 108 -26.00 -15.61 43.09
CA MET A 108 -27.42 -15.71 42.68
C MET A 108 -27.62 -15.27 41.22
N GLY A 109 -28.35 -16.07 40.45
CA GLY A 109 -28.77 -15.76 39.07
C GLY A 109 -28.67 -16.97 38.13
N GLU A 110 -29.73 -17.78 38.07
CA GLU A 110 -29.93 -18.78 37.00
C GLU A 110 -30.43 -18.10 35.70
N PRO A 111 -30.36 -18.79 34.55
CA PRO A 111 -30.36 -18.15 33.23
C PRO A 111 -31.75 -18.03 32.58
N ASP A 112 -31.84 -17.13 31.60
CA ASP A 112 -32.84 -17.18 30.51
C ASP A 112 -32.08 -17.28 29.18
N ASP A 113 -32.53 -18.20 28.30
CA ASP A 113 -32.08 -18.33 26.91
C ASP A 113 -32.76 -17.28 26.01
N GLU A 114 -32.06 -16.75 25.00
CA GLU A 114 -32.57 -16.58 23.61
C GLU A 114 -31.51 -15.95 22.65
N ASP A 115 -31.61 -16.35 21.38
CA ASP A 115 -31.06 -15.77 20.13
C ASP A 115 -29.53 -15.73 19.83
N ASP A 116 -29.07 -16.74 19.09
CA ASP A 116 -27.86 -16.72 18.24
C ASP A 116 -28.12 -15.96 16.91
N GLU A 117 -27.43 -14.84 16.65
CA GLU A 117 -27.39 -14.22 15.31
C GLU A 117 -26.21 -14.74 14.43
N PRO A 118 -26.38 -14.84 13.10
CA PRO A 118 -25.41 -15.47 12.20
C PRO A 118 -24.22 -14.58 11.80
N ILE A 119 -23.07 -15.21 11.60
CA ILE A 119 -21.81 -14.57 11.20
C ILE A 119 -21.85 -14.16 9.71
N GLU A 120 -21.76 -12.86 9.43
CA GLU A 120 -21.67 -12.34 8.05
C GLU A 120 -20.33 -12.67 7.36
N VAL A 121 -20.42 -13.13 6.10
CA VAL A 121 -19.28 -13.27 5.19
C VAL A 121 -19.26 -12.13 4.16
N SER A 122 -18.06 -11.62 3.87
CA SER A 122 -17.81 -10.44 3.02
C SER A 122 -18.59 -10.44 1.70
N GLY A 123 -19.44 -9.42 1.52
CA GLY A 123 -20.30 -9.27 0.33
C GLY A 123 -19.57 -9.05 -1.01
N GLU A 124 -18.29 -8.68 -1.01
CA GLU A 124 -17.53 -8.44 -2.26
C GLU A 124 -17.30 -9.73 -3.08
N ASP A 125 -17.14 -10.89 -2.44
CA ASP A 125 -16.97 -12.16 -3.16
C ASP A 125 -18.30 -12.71 -3.68
N ALA A 126 -19.41 -12.44 -2.98
CA ALA A 126 -20.76 -12.75 -3.48
C ALA A 126 -21.10 -11.90 -4.72
N LEU A 127 -20.88 -10.58 -4.66
CA LEU A 127 -21.09 -9.67 -5.79
C LEU A 127 -20.21 -10.01 -7.01
N ARG A 128 -18.96 -10.47 -6.78
CA ARG A 128 -18.08 -10.89 -7.89
C ARG A 128 -18.53 -12.21 -8.53
N ALA A 129 -19.11 -13.13 -7.75
CA ALA A 129 -19.68 -14.36 -8.27
C ALA A 129 -20.95 -14.09 -9.09
N ASP A 130 -21.80 -13.17 -8.64
CA ASP A 130 -23.06 -12.81 -9.31
C ASP A 130 -22.81 -12.04 -10.63
N LEU A 131 -21.81 -11.15 -10.64
CA LEU A 131 -21.35 -10.46 -11.85
C LEU A 131 -20.71 -11.43 -12.87
N ALA A 132 -20.02 -12.46 -12.40
CA ALA A 132 -19.45 -13.50 -13.26
C ALA A 132 -20.53 -14.45 -13.82
N ALA A 133 -21.61 -14.70 -13.08
CA ALA A 133 -22.75 -15.50 -13.54
C ALA A 133 -23.55 -14.77 -14.63
N SER A 134 -23.87 -13.49 -14.41
CA SER A 134 -24.60 -12.65 -15.37
C SER A 134 -23.80 -12.32 -16.64
N ALA A 135 -22.47 -12.26 -16.57
CA ALA A 135 -21.62 -12.12 -17.76
C ALA A 135 -21.67 -13.32 -18.71
N ALA A 136 -22.14 -14.49 -18.24
CA ALA A 136 -22.33 -15.69 -19.08
C ALA A 136 -23.67 -15.69 -19.84
N GLU A 137 -24.59 -14.76 -19.55
CA GLU A 137 -25.90 -14.65 -20.23
C GLU A 137 -25.89 -13.71 -21.45
N MET A 138 -24.74 -13.13 -21.83
CA MET A 138 -24.60 -12.20 -22.97
C MET A 138 -23.95 -12.79 -24.22
N PHE A 139 -23.69 -14.09 -24.26
CA PHE A 139 -23.21 -14.79 -25.45
C PHE A 139 -24.24 -15.86 -25.83
N ASP A 140 -25.02 -15.60 -26.89
CA ASP A 140 -25.83 -16.62 -27.54
C ASP A 140 -24.88 -17.66 -28.19
N ASP A 141 -25.27 -18.93 -28.10
CA ASP A 141 -24.58 -20.04 -28.77
C ASP A 141 -24.83 -19.96 -30.29
N GLU A 142 -23.86 -19.45 -31.07
CA GLU A 142 -23.83 -19.64 -32.53
C GLU A 142 -23.32 -21.05 -32.86
N ASP A 143 -24.11 -21.79 -33.64
CA ASP A 143 -23.84 -23.19 -34.00
C ASP A 143 -22.60 -23.37 -34.91
N ASP A 144 -22.03 -24.56 -34.78
CA ASP A 144 -20.85 -25.14 -35.44
C ASP A 144 -20.91 -25.07 -36.99
N ASP A 145 -20.00 -24.33 -37.65
CA ASP A 145 -19.95 -24.14 -39.11
C ASP A 145 -18.58 -24.54 -39.69
N ASP A 146 -18.25 -25.82 -39.56
CA ASP A 146 -16.97 -26.43 -39.90
C ASP A 146 -16.87 -26.75 -41.42
N GLN A 147 -16.30 -25.85 -42.24
CA GLN A 147 -15.91 -26.14 -43.64
C GLN A 147 -14.49 -25.67 -44.00
N PRO A 148 -13.71 -26.48 -44.75
CA PRO A 148 -12.27 -26.27 -44.94
C PRO A 148 -11.94 -25.18 -45.98
N ILE A 149 -11.37 -24.07 -45.52
CA ILE A 149 -11.12 -22.86 -46.33
C ILE A 149 -9.81 -22.87 -47.15
N PHE A 150 -9.55 -23.93 -47.95
CA PHE A 150 -8.37 -23.97 -48.82
C PHE A 150 -8.62 -24.51 -50.25
N SER A 151 -8.89 -23.59 -51.18
CA SER A 151 -8.47 -23.75 -52.58
C SER A 151 -8.26 -22.41 -53.31
N SER A 152 -6.99 -22.11 -53.60
CA SER A 152 -6.50 -21.42 -54.80
C SER A 152 -7.12 -20.07 -55.25
N SER A 153 -6.34 -18.99 -55.03
CA SER A 153 -6.03 -18.01 -56.09
C SER A 153 -5.51 -18.71 -57.37
N PRO A 154 -5.57 -18.14 -58.61
CA PRO A 154 -5.39 -16.69 -58.83
C PRO A 154 -6.07 -16.00 -60.06
N ASN A 155 -5.94 -14.67 -60.04
CA ASN A 155 -5.56 -13.79 -61.16
C ASN A 155 -6.58 -13.11 -62.11
N SER A 156 -6.08 -11.99 -62.65
CA SER A 156 -6.42 -11.27 -63.90
C SER A 156 -7.75 -10.48 -64.02
N GLU A 157 -7.57 -9.15 -63.97
CA GLU A 157 -7.92 -8.18 -65.03
C GLU A 157 -9.39 -7.85 -65.38
N GLU A 158 -9.71 -6.58 -65.07
CA GLU A 158 -10.60 -5.66 -65.83
C GLU A 158 -10.34 -5.66 -67.36
N PRO A 159 -11.19 -5.05 -68.26
CA PRO A 159 -12.36 -4.19 -68.01
C PRO A 159 -13.54 -4.36 -69.03
N ARG A 160 -14.44 -3.34 -69.11
CA ARG A 160 -15.26 -2.89 -70.28
C ARG A 160 -16.53 -3.69 -70.66
N THR A 161 -17.58 -3.16 -71.31
CA THR A 161 -18.25 -1.81 -71.42
C THR A 161 -19.56 -1.97 -72.24
N GLN A 162 -20.46 -0.97 -72.22
CA GLN A 162 -21.58 -0.71 -73.18
C GLN A 162 -22.81 -1.67 -73.12
N GLY A 163 -24.04 -1.24 -73.46
CA GLY A 163 -24.54 0.12 -73.71
C GLY A 163 -25.74 0.20 -74.69
N GLY A 164 -26.74 1.06 -74.40
CA GLY A 164 -27.83 1.48 -75.32
C GLY A 164 -28.97 0.44 -75.56
N ALA A 165 -30.17 0.81 -76.05
CA ALA A 165 -30.78 2.13 -76.26
C ALA A 165 -32.33 2.04 -76.39
N ASP A 166 -32.96 3.23 -76.38
CA ASP A 166 -34.26 3.64 -76.99
C ASP A 166 -35.61 3.43 -76.24
N ALA A 167 -36.68 4.20 -76.47
CA ALA A 167 -36.86 5.66 -76.74
C ALA A 167 -38.37 6.06 -76.74
N ARG A 168 -38.69 7.34 -76.40
CA ARG A 168 -39.99 8.08 -76.59
C ARG A 168 -41.17 7.71 -75.64
N GLY A 169 -41.99 8.65 -75.14
CA GLY A 169 -41.97 10.12 -75.23
C GLY A 169 -43.11 10.83 -74.46
N ALA A 170 -43.06 12.17 -74.37
CA ALA A 170 -44.02 13.15 -73.78
C ALA A 170 -44.34 12.99 -72.26
N ALA A 171 -43.93 13.82 -71.29
CA ALA A 171 -43.67 15.28 -71.16
C ALA A 171 -44.88 16.11 -70.67
N GLY A 172 -44.76 16.65 -69.45
CA GLY A 172 -45.74 17.54 -68.79
C GLY A 172 -45.21 18.11 -67.46
N ASP A 173 -44.74 19.35 -67.53
CA ASP A 173 -44.42 20.33 -66.47
C ASP A 173 -43.10 20.26 -65.64
N ASP A 174 -42.28 21.29 -65.82
CA ASP A 174 -41.18 21.77 -64.94
C ASP A 174 -41.80 22.59 -63.78
N GLY A 175 -41.13 23.03 -62.70
CA GLY A 175 -39.73 23.05 -62.27
C GLY A 175 -39.70 23.67 -60.85
N ASN A 176 -38.58 24.07 -60.23
CA ASN A 176 -37.24 24.29 -60.73
C ASN A 176 -36.24 24.30 -59.54
N ARG A 177 -35.24 23.41 -59.57
CA ARG A 177 -33.78 23.61 -59.33
C ARG A 177 -33.30 24.62 -58.24
N ARG A 178 -32.15 24.44 -57.55
CA ARG A 178 -31.13 23.37 -57.52
C ARG A 178 -30.19 23.54 -56.30
N ARG A 179 -29.56 22.44 -55.92
CA ARG A 179 -28.36 22.32 -55.05
C ARG A 179 -27.17 23.19 -55.53
N ARG A 180 -26.27 23.61 -54.61
CA ARG A 180 -24.89 23.03 -54.48
C ARG A 180 -24.00 23.67 -53.39
N ARG A 181 -23.10 22.84 -52.83
CA ARG A 181 -22.00 23.15 -51.89
C ARG A 181 -20.84 23.91 -52.56
N ARG A 182 -20.03 24.71 -51.82
CA ARG A 182 -18.54 24.66 -51.84
C ARG A 182 -17.82 25.49 -50.73
N ARG A 183 -16.49 25.34 -50.69
CA ARG A 183 -15.52 25.62 -49.60
C ARG A 183 -14.82 27.01 -49.65
N ARG A 184 -14.36 27.48 -48.46
CA ARG A 184 -13.08 28.20 -48.13
C ARG A 184 -12.70 29.57 -48.77
N ARG A 185 -12.54 30.60 -47.93
CA ARG A 185 -11.43 31.63 -47.74
C ARG A 185 -11.99 32.81 -46.90
N ARG A 186 -11.33 33.42 -45.90
CA ARG A 186 -10.06 34.20 -45.74
C ARG A 186 -10.17 35.67 -46.21
N GLY A 187 -9.99 36.63 -45.27
CA GLY A 187 -10.13 38.11 -45.41
C GLY A 187 -11.42 38.59 -44.71
N GLY A 188 -11.50 39.67 -43.91
CA GLY A 188 -10.74 40.93 -43.86
C GLY A 188 -11.30 41.92 -44.89
N ARG A 189 -11.68 43.18 -44.60
CA ARG A 189 -11.61 44.05 -43.40
C ARG A 189 -12.67 45.19 -43.60
N ASP A 190 -12.75 46.12 -42.65
CA ASP A 190 -13.29 47.49 -42.75
C ASP A 190 -14.83 47.67 -42.67
N ASN A 191 -15.43 48.78 -42.19
CA ASN A 191 -15.14 49.80 -41.14
C ASN A 191 -16.01 51.05 -41.46
N VAL A 192 -16.96 51.43 -40.58
CA VAL A 192 -17.69 52.72 -40.53
C VAL A 192 -18.07 52.89 -39.05
N GLU A 193 -17.42 53.77 -38.28
CA GLU A 193 -17.85 55.15 -37.92
C GLU A 193 -19.20 55.20 -37.14
N ASP A 194 -19.42 56.04 -36.13
CA ASP A 194 -18.78 57.34 -35.86
C ASP A 194 -18.96 57.84 -34.39
N ARG A 195 -18.33 58.99 -34.08
CA ARG A 195 -18.52 59.94 -32.95
C ARG A 195 -17.58 59.87 -31.74
N ALA A 196 -16.38 60.39 -32.00
CA ALA A 196 -15.76 61.56 -31.33
C ALA A 196 -16.60 62.30 -30.23
N SER A 197 -15.99 62.95 -29.21
CA SER A 197 -14.92 63.94 -29.37
C SER A 197 -14.05 64.21 -28.13
N SER A 198 -12.75 64.43 -28.33
CA SER A 198 -11.82 65.14 -27.43
C SER A 198 -11.91 66.68 -27.61
N PRO A 199 -11.39 67.51 -26.68
CA PRO A 199 -10.00 68.07 -26.76
C PRO A 199 -9.37 68.32 -25.34
N ARG A 200 -8.15 68.86 -25.10
CA ARG A 200 -6.85 69.08 -25.81
C ARG A 200 -5.74 69.16 -24.70
N LEU A 201 -4.54 68.61 -24.90
CA LEU A 201 -3.25 69.29 -25.22
C LEU A 201 -2.84 70.51 -24.39
N GLU A 202 -1.84 70.34 -23.52
CA GLU A 202 -0.57 71.09 -23.33
C GLU A 202 0.19 70.49 -22.11
N GLY A 203 1.52 70.45 -21.99
CA GLY A 203 2.56 70.81 -22.95
C GLY A 203 3.71 71.63 -22.36
N ASP A 204 4.64 71.02 -21.59
CA ASP A 204 6.00 71.59 -21.48
C ASP A 204 7.11 70.55 -21.21
N ARG A 205 8.36 70.95 -21.41
CA ARG A 205 9.58 70.14 -21.50
C ARG A 205 10.61 70.58 -20.43
N ASN A 206 11.56 69.71 -20.06
CA ASN A 206 12.92 69.74 -20.63
C ASN A 206 13.97 68.91 -19.82
N GLY A 207 14.80 68.15 -20.54
CA GLY A 207 16.16 67.72 -20.18
C GLY A 207 16.34 66.63 -19.10
N SER A 208 17.41 65.80 -19.14
CA SER A 208 18.34 65.45 -20.23
C SER A 208 19.19 64.21 -19.85
N ASN A 209 19.86 63.63 -20.85
CA ASN A 209 20.81 62.51 -20.79
C ASN A 209 20.22 61.10 -20.61
N GLY A 210 20.72 60.16 -21.42
CA GLY A 210 20.36 58.76 -21.35
C GLY A 210 21.43 57.89 -21.99
N GLU A 211 21.39 56.59 -21.67
CA GLU A 211 22.22 55.55 -22.27
C GLU A 211 21.36 54.33 -22.59
N ARG A 212 21.66 53.67 -23.71
CA ARG A 212 20.98 52.45 -24.17
C ARG A 212 21.87 51.26 -23.87
N ILE A 213 21.38 50.31 -23.08
CA ILE A 213 22.09 49.07 -22.76
C ILE A 213 21.63 47.95 -23.72
N GLN A 214 22.59 47.29 -24.37
CA GLN A 214 22.41 45.97 -25.00
C GLN A 214 22.89 44.87 -24.03
N PRO A 215 22.32 43.65 -24.07
CA PRO A 215 22.87 42.52 -23.33
C PRO A 215 23.95 41.77 -24.15
N THR A 216 25.11 41.52 -23.54
CA THR A 216 26.20 40.72 -24.12
C THR A 216 26.64 39.58 -23.21
N ALA A 217 26.78 38.39 -23.81
CA ALA A 217 27.74 37.31 -23.54
C ALA A 217 28.02 36.86 -22.09
N ILE A 218 27.76 35.57 -21.84
CA ILE A 218 28.33 34.80 -20.72
C ILE A 218 29.68 34.22 -21.17
N LEU A 219 30.68 34.26 -20.29
CA LEU A 219 32.04 33.75 -20.52
C LEU A 219 32.16 32.23 -20.24
N SER A 220 33.03 31.57 -21.00
CA SER A 220 33.44 30.17 -20.81
C SER A 220 34.75 30.07 -20.00
N VAL A 221 34.96 28.92 -19.34
CA VAL A 221 36.30 28.41 -18.93
C VAL A 221 36.34 26.90 -19.25
N GLU A 222 37.50 26.41 -19.66
CA GLU A 222 37.72 25.14 -20.37
C GLU A 222 37.95 23.91 -19.48
N GLY A 223 37.87 22.71 -20.09
CA GLY A 223 38.18 21.41 -19.47
C GLY A 223 38.07 20.25 -20.45
N ASP A 224 39.16 19.96 -21.17
CA ASP A 224 39.27 19.13 -22.38
C ASP A 224 38.94 17.62 -22.23
N SER A 225 38.32 17.02 -23.28
CA SER A 225 38.51 15.60 -23.63
C SER A 225 38.13 15.33 -25.10
N SER A 226 39.09 14.83 -25.86
CA SER A 226 39.05 14.57 -27.31
C SER A 226 37.95 13.62 -27.81
N ILE A 227 37.32 13.97 -28.94
CA ILE A 227 36.51 13.05 -29.77
C ILE A 227 36.99 13.11 -31.22
N ASP A 228 37.24 11.91 -31.77
CA ASP A 228 37.79 11.63 -33.10
C ASP A 228 36.83 12.03 -34.24
N THR A 229 37.31 12.88 -35.16
CA THR A 229 36.52 13.40 -36.29
C THR A 229 36.69 12.56 -37.55
N SER A 230 36.04 11.39 -37.59
CA SER A 230 35.94 10.59 -38.82
C SER A 230 34.62 9.78 -38.88
N ARG A 231 33.49 10.46 -39.19
CA ARG A 231 32.22 9.75 -39.44
C ARG A 231 31.40 10.38 -40.58
N ASP A 232 31.01 9.51 -41.51
CA ASP A 232 30.25 9.81 -42.73
C ASP A 232 28.84 10.35 -42.40
N PRO A 233 28.44 11.53 -42.92
CA PRO A 233 27.15 12.15 -42.60
C PRO A 233 25.92 11.47 -43.25
N LEU A 234 26.08 10.40 -44.03
CA LEU A 234 24.97 9.69 -44.68
C LEU A 234 24.60 8.34 -44.05
N ALA A 235 25.24 7.95 -42.94
CA ALA A 235 24.95 6.69 -42.25
C ALA A 235 23.66 6.76 -41.41
N PRO A 236 22.73 5.78 -41.53
CA PRO A 236 21.53 5.74 -40.70
C PRO A 236 21.86 5.45 -39.23
N ALA A 237 21.13 6.09 -38.30
CA ALA A 237 21.39 5.98 -36.87
C ALA A 237 21.32 4.52 -36.35
N PRO A 238 22.25 4.09 -35.49
CA PRO A 238 22.24 2.74 -34.94
C PRO A 238 21.02 2.54 -34.05
N ARG A 239 20.27 1.45 -34.29
CA ARG A 239 19.13 1.08 -33.45
C ARG A 239 19.63 0.65 -32.06
N PRO A 240 18.93 1.01 -30.96
CA PRO A 240 19.32 0.56 -29.64
C PRO A 240 19.26 -0.96 -29.55
N MET A 241 20.38 -1.59 -29.21
CA MET A 241 20.47 -3.03 -29.02
C MET A 241 19.75 -3.42 -27.74
N ILE A 242 18.59 -4.06 -27.86
CA ILE A 242 17.91 -4.68 -26.71
C ILE A 242 18.77 -5.86 -26.27
N ARG A 243 19.41 -5.76 -25.10
CA ARG A 243 20.11 -6.89 -24.48
C ARG A 243 19.09 -7.93 -24.04
N ASP A 244 19.34 -9.19 -24.40
CA ASP A 244 18.46 -10.31 -24.04
C ASP A 244 18.29 -10.45 -22.53
N ARG A 245 17.05 -10.66 -22.11
CA ARG A 245 16.59 -10.64 -20.70
C ARG A 245 17.22 -11.73 -19.82
N GLN A 246 17.98 -12.67 -20.40
CA GLN A 246 18.56 -13.82 -19.72
C GLN A 246 19.99 -13.60 -19.18
N GLN A 247 20.66 -12.48 -19.48
CA GLN A 247 21.97 -12.15 -18.87
C GLN A 247 21.88 -11.32 -17.57
N ILE A 248 20.67 -11.08 -17.04
CA ILE A 248 20.44 -10.26 -15.83
C ILE A 248 20.44 -11.13 -14.54
N MET A 249 20.39 -12.46 -14.65
CA MET A 249 20.17 -13.38 -13.51
C MET A 249 21.35 -14.32 -13.23
N ALA A 250 22.59 -13.86 -13.42
CA ALA A 250 23.79 -14.65 -13.17
C ALA A 250 24.86 -13.87 -12.38
N GLY A 251 24.67 -13.79 -11.07
CA GLY A 251 25.72 -13.44 -10.10
C GLY A 251 25.50 -12.15 -9.31
N GLY A 252 25.58 -12.25 -7.97
CA GLY A 252 25.71 -11.10 -7.07
C GLY A 252 24.47 -10.78 -6.24
N ALA A 253 24.69 -10.60 -4.93
CA ALA A 253 23.69 -10.09 -3.98
C ALA A 253 23.30 -8.63 -4.32
N PRO A 254 22.13 -8.13 -3.84
CA PRO A 254 21.68 -6.77 -4.16
C PRO A 254 22.63 -5.72 -3.58
N THR A 255 23.48 -5.15 -4.43
CA THR A 255 24.33 -4.00 -4.11
C THR A 255 23.51 -2.71 -4.09
N GLY A 256 23.95 -1.79 -3.24
CA GLY A 256 23.28 -0.54 -2.89
C GLY A 256 22.63 0.24 -4.03
N ILE A 257 21.54 0.92 -3.66
CA ILE A 257 21.15 2.16 -4.32
C ILE A 257 22.28 3.15 -4.04
N ASP A 258 23.14 3.40 -5.04
CA ASP A 258 24.15 4.46 -4.97
C ASP A 258 23.46 5.82 -5.00
N ILE A 259 23.12 6.30 -3.81
CA ILE A 259 22.76 7.69 -3.57
C ILE A 259 24.05 8.51 -3.76
N PRO A 260 24.07 9.55 -4.62
CA PRO A 260 25.26 10.40 -4.75
C PRO A 260 25.62 11.00 -3.39
N PRO A 261 26.92 11.16 -3.05
CA PRO A 261 27.33 11.63 -1.74
C PRO A 261 26.98 13.10 -1.55
N GLY A 262 25.75 13.35 -1.09
CA GLY A 262 25.39 14.57 -0.38
C GLY A 262 26.24 14.74 0.88
N GLU A 263 26.14 15.91 1.49
CA GLU A 263 26.96 16.38 2.60
C GLU A 263 27.06 15.36 3.75
N GLN A 264 28.15 15.42 4.52
CA GLN A 264 28.48 14.52 5.62
C GLN A 264 27.52 14.71 6.81
N ASP A 265 26.30 14.21 6.66
CA ASP A 265 25.25 14.35 7.65
C ASP A 265 25.61 13.58 8.93
N GLU A 266 25.80 14.31 10.03
CA GLU A 266 26.15 13.75 11.34
C GLU A 266 24.93 13.00 11.91
N LEU A 267 25.04 11.67 12.00
CA LEU A 267 23.90 10.84 12.38
C LEU A 267 23.67 10.88 13.90
N SER A 268 22.40 10.85 14.30
CA SER A 268 22.01 10.82 15.71
C SER A 268 20.94 9.77 16.00
N GLY A 269 20.83 9.38 17.28
CA GLY A 269 19.76 8.50 17.77
C GLY A 269 19.59 7.21 16.96
N ARG A 270 18.45 7.05 16.29
CA ARG A 270 18.10 5.84 15.52
C ARG A 270 19.01 5.65 14.31
N GLU A 271 19.31 6.71 13.57
CA GLU A 271 20.12 6.66 12.36
C GLU A 271 21.57 6.30 12.67
N LEU A 272 22.09 6.81 13.79
CA LEU A 272 23.40 6.43 14.30
C LEU A 272 23.46 4.95 14.70
N ALA A 273 22.39 4.41 15.28
CA ALA A 273 22.28 2.98 15.58
C ALA A 273 22.20 2.12 14.30
N ASP A 274 21.42 2.53 13.30
CA ASP A 274 21.33 1.84 12.01
C ASP A 274 22.68 1.86 11.26
N ALA A 275 23.38 3.00 11.22
CA ALA A 275 24.72 3.10 10.66
C ALA A 275 25.76 2.26 11.44
N THR A 276 25.61 2.15 12.77
CA THR A 276 26.48 1.31 13.60
C THR A 276 26.35 -0.17 13.25
N VAL A 277 25.17 -0.65 12.84
CA VAL A 277 25.03 -2.01 12.34
C VAL A 277 25.82 -2.21 11.04
N MET A 278 25.76 -1.26 10.12
CA MET A 278 26.54 -1.29 8.87
C MET A 278 28.07 -1.16 9.10
N ILE A 279 28.49 -0.64 10.26
CA ILE A 279 29.89 -0.64 10.70
C ILE A 279 30.24 -2.02 11.28
N LEU A 280 29.47 -2.49 12.27
CA LEU A 280 29.71 -3.76 12.96
C LEU A 280 29.68 -4.94 12.00
N SER A 281 28.76 -5.02 11.04
CA SER A 281 28.71 -6.09 10.04
C SER A 281 29.98 -6.25 9.19
N GLY A 282 30.89 -5.26 9.19
CA GLY A 282 32.21 -5.36 8.55
C GLY A 282 33.34 -5.84 9.47
N PHE A 283 33.09 -6.05 10.77
CA PHE A 283 34.06 -6.62 11.71
C PHE A 283 33.95 -8.15 11.76
N ASP A 284 35.07 -8.81 12.06
CA ASP A 284 35.10 -10.26 12.27
C ASP A 284 34.41 -10.64 13.57
N ARG A 285 33.24 -11.29 13.45
CA ARG A 285 32.46 -11.82 14.58
C ARG A 285 33.23 -12.85 15.44
N ALA A 286 34.26 -13.51 14.90
CA ALA A 286 35.07 -14.46 15.65
C ALA A 286 36.00 -13.78 16.69
N GLN A 287 36.30 -12.49 16.52
CA GLN A 287 37.07 -11.70 17.50
C GLN A 287 36.22 -11.20 18.68
N GLY A 288 34.91 -11.47 18.68
CA GLY A 288 33.99 -11.06 19.74
C GLY A 288 33.72 -9.54 19.77
N PRO A 289 33.24 -9.01 20.91
CA PRO A 289 32.79 -7.61 21.01
C PRO A 289 33.87 -6.56 20.69
N VAL A 290 33.53 -5.63 19.81
CA VAL A 290 34.41 -4.58 19.28
C VAL A 290 34.51 -3.41 20.25
N GLN A 291 35.70 -2.83 20.41
CA GLN A 291 35.87 -1.63 21.23
C GLN A 291 35.04 -0.46 20.68
N VAL A 292 34.24 0.19 21.55
CA VAL A 292 33.39 1.34 21.18
C VAL A 292 34.20 2.44 20.48
N ARG A 293 35.43 2.71 20.93
CA ARG A 293 36.33 3.67 20.28
C ARG A 293 36.62 3.32 18.82
N SER A 294 36.87 2.05 18.50
CA SER A 294 37.12 1.61 17.12
C SER A 294 35.89 1.75 16.22
N VAL A 295 34.69 1.64 16.78
CA VAL A 295 33.42 1.90 16.08
C VAL A 295 33.24 3.41 15.84
N VAL A 296 33.51 4.25 16.85
CA VAL A 296 33.55 5.72 16.72
C VAL A 296 34.55 6.16 15.65
N ASP A 297 35.80 5.68 15.71
CA ASP A 297 36.84 6.00 14.73
C ASP A 297 36.43 5.60 13.30
N ALA A 298 35.62 4.53 13.13
CA ALA A 298 35.10 4.10 11.85
C ALA A 298 33.91 4.95 11.36
N LEU A 299 33.04 5.41 12.27
CA LEU A 299 31.95 6.35 11.97
C LEU A 299 32.47 7.73 11.58
N ILE A 300 33.46 8.26 12.31
CA ILE A 300 34.15 9.52 11.99
C ILE A 300 34.81 9.42 10.62
N ARG A 301 35.54 8.33 10.32
CA ARG A 301 36.15 8.11 8.99
C ARG A 301 35.14 8.01 7.84
N ARG A 302 33.86 7.70 8.11
CA ARG A 302 32.77 7.71 7.11
C ARG A 302 31.98 9.03 7.10
N GLY A 303 32.37 10.05 7.88
CA GLY A 303 31.63 11.31 8.00
C GLY A 303 30.22 11.13 8.57
N ARG A 304 30.02 10.16 9.48
CA ARG A 304 28.70 9.82 10.07
C ARG A 304 28.58 10.19 11.55
N LEU A 305 29.65 10.69 12.14
CA LEU A 305 29.72 11.14 13.53
C LEU A 305 30.87 12.14 13.63
N GLY A 306 30.70 13.21 14.39
CA GLY A 306 31.74 14.23 14.61
C GLY A 306 31.98 14.52 16.09
N GLY A 307 32.69 15.62 16.36
CA GLY A 307 32.99 16.09 17.71
C GLY A 307 34.16 15.38 18.41
N ASP A 308 34.29 15.64 19.71
CA ASP A 308 35.33 15.05 20.56
C ASP A 308 35.14 13.53 20.72
N SER A 309 36.24 12.78 20.75
CA SER A 309 36.22 11.30 20.79
C SER A 309 35.53 10.72 22.04
N MET A 310 35.62 11.38 23.18
CA MET A 310 34.95 10.95 24.42
C MET A 310 33.44 11.23 24.35
N LEU A 311 33.04 12.41 23.85
CA LEU A 311 31.63 12.76 23.65
C LEU A 311 30.97 11.89 22.56
N ALA A 312 31.67 11.65 21.45
CA ALA A 312 31.22 10.76 20.37
C ALA A 312 31.00 9.31 20.87
N ALA A 313 31.86 8.80 21.75
CA ALA A 313 31.66 7.50 22.39
C ALA A 313 30.45 7.47 23.35
N ALA A 314 30.21 8.57 24.08
CA ALA A 314 29.02 8.71 24.91
C ALA A 314 27.73 8.77 24.05
N GLN A 315 27.70 9.60 23.01
CA GLN A 315 26.59 9.72 22.06
C GLN A 315 26.27 8.40 21.36
N LEU A 316 27.31 7.69 20.90
CA LEU A 316 27.15 6.36 20.30
C LEU A 316 26.52 5.40 21.30
N THR A 317 27.15 5.19 22.47
CA THR A 317 26.64 4.21 23.44
C THR A 317 25.28 4.56 24.01
N ALA A 318 24.93 5.84 24.14
CA ALA A 318 23.57 6.28 24.47
C ALA A 318 22.57 5.91 23.37
N SER A 319 22.91 6.16 22.10
CA SER A 319 22.07 5.82 20.94
C SER A 319 21.82 4.30 20.82
N LEU A 320 22.84 3.47 21.01
CA LEU A 320 22.71 2.01 20.97
C LEU A 320 21.84 1.48 22.12
N ARG A 321 21.99 2.03 23.35
CA ARG A 321 21.11 1.70 24.48
C ARG A 321 19.67 2.16 24.24
N ALA A 322 19.47 3.33 23.65
CA ALA A 322 18.15 3.84 23.32
C ALA A 322 17.43 3.00 22.24
N ASP A 323 18.16 2.45 21.25
CA ASP A 323 17.60 1.48 20.30
C ASP A 323 17.18 0.18 21.00
N ASN A 324 18.06 -0.38 21.85
CA ASN A 324 17.76 -1.58 22.63
C ASN A 324 16.52 -1.41 23.53
N LEU A 325 16.43 -0.31 24.31
CA LEU A 325 15.28 -0.03 25.17
C LEU A 325 13.98 0.10 24.37
N ARG A 326 14.03 0.78 23.21
CA ARG A 326 12.89 0.94 22.30
C ARG A 326 12.44 -0.39 21.71
N ARG A 327 13.38 -1.29 21.37
CA ARG A 327 13.09 -2.65 20.90
C ARG A 327 12.44 -3.48 22.01
N SER A 328 13.03 -3.51 23.21
CA SER A 328 12.50 -4.24 24.36
C SER A 328 11.09 -3.78 24.74
N ALA A 329 10.81 -2.48 24.73
CA ALA A 329 9.46 -1.93 24.97
C ALA A 329 8.43 -2.41 23.92
N ASN A 330 8.86 -2.70 22.70
CA ASN A 330 8.04 -3.25 21.61
C ASN A 330 8.02 -4.79 21.56
N GLY A 331 8.57 -5.48 22.56
CA GLY A 331 8.69 -6.94 22.58
C GLY A 331 9.70 -7.52 21.57
N GLN A 332 10.57 -6.69 21.02
CA GLN A 332 11.64 -7.09 20.11
C GLN A 332 12.95 -7.29 20.89
N ARG A 333 13.80 -8.21 20.44
CA ARG A 333 15.10 -8.45 21.09
C ARG A 333 16.05 -7.23 20.97
N PRO A 334 16.94 -7.01 21.95
CA PRO A 334 18.03 -6.05 21.83
C PRO A 334 18.88 -6.32 20.58
N ARG A 335 19.26 -5.26 19.86
CA ARG A 335 20.07 -5.35 18.64
C ARG A 335 21.57 -5.41 18.94
N PHE A 336 21.97 -4.75 20.02
CA PHE A 336 23.35 -4.63 20.46
C PHE A 336 23.55 -5.36 21.79
N ARG A 337 24.65 -6.11 21.92
CA ARG A 337 25.15 -6.63 23.21
C ARG A 337 26.32 -5.78 23.67
N PHE A 338 26.41 -5.49 24.96
CA PHE A 338 27.55 -4.80 25.56
C PHE A 338 28.45 -5.84 26.22
N GLY A 339 29.73 -5.88 25.85
CA GLY A 339 30.70 -6.78 26.44
C GLY A 339 31.29 -6.22 27.74
N GLN A 340 32.28 -6.93 28.30
CA GLN A 340 33.08 -6.41 29.41
C GLN A 340 33.82 -5.12 28.98
N GLY A 341 33.66 -4.05 29.77
CA GLY A 341 34.18 -2.72 29.44
C GLY A 341 33.42 -2.02 28.31
N PRO A 342 33.99 -0.98 27.67
CA PRO A 342 33.35 -0.24 26.59
C PRO A 342 33.48 -0.99 25.26
N ARG A 343 32.83 -2.16 25.16
CA ARG A 343 32.77 -3.01 23.97
C ARG A 343 31.33 -3.28 23.55
N VAL A 344 31.10 -3.45 22.25
CA VAL A 344 29.78 -3.70 21.67
C VAL A 344 29.84 -4.72 20.54
N ALA A 345 28.80 -5.55 20.43
CA ALA A 345 28.58 -6.53 19.37
C ALA A 345 27.13 -6.46 18.87
N LEU A 346 26.86 -7.02 17.70
CA LEU A 346 25.49 -7.32 17.29
C LEU A 346 25.01 -8.59 17.99
N THR A 347 23.76 -8.60 18.46
CA THR A 347 23.12 -9.81 18.99
C THR A 347 23.08 -10.93 17.94
N ASP A 348 22.88 -10.56 16.67
CA ASP A 348 22.83 -11.45 15.50
C ASP A 348 24.07 -12.35 15.37
N TRP A 349 25.24 -11.92 15.86
CA TRP A 349 26.48 -12.71 15.80
C TRP A 349 26.42 -14.01 16.60
N THR A 350 25.54 -14.07 17.59
CA THR A 350 25.38 -15.24 18.48
C THR A 350 24.26 -16.18 18.05
N LEU A 351 23.36 -15.73 17.16
CA LEU A 351 22.23 -16.52 16.68
C LEU A 351 22.60 -17.31 15.43
N SER A 352 21.85 -18.38 15.14
CA SER A 352 21.93 -19.06 13.85
C SER A 352 21.35 -18.17 12.75
N THR A 353 21.88 -18.31 11.53
CA THR A 353 21.39 -17.59 10.35
C THR A 353 19.91 -17.87 10.07
N ASP A 354 19.45 -19.09 10.35
CA ASP A 354 18.05 -19.48 10.19
C ASP A 354 17.13 -18.77 11.20
N LEU A 355 17.56 -18.63 12.46
CA LEU A 355 16.77 -17.93 13.48
C LEU A 355 16.64 -16.43 13.15
N VAL A 356 17.72 -15.79 12.68
CA VAL A 356 17.70 -14.40 12.21
C VAL A 356 16.79 -14.24 10.99
N ARG A 357 16.80 -15.19 10.05
CA ARG A 357 15.91 -15.18 8.87
C ARG A 357 14.44 -15.34 9.27
N LEU A 358 14.12 -16.34 10.09
CA LEU A 358 12.74 -16.61 10.54
C LEU A 358 12.16 -15.45 11.36
N GLU A 359 12.97 -14.82 12.20
CA GLU A 359 12.57 -13.61 12.93
C GLU A 359 12.28 -12.43 11.98
N ALA A 360 13.14 -12.20 10.98
CA ALA A 360 12.90 -11.16 9.97
C ALA A 360 11.63 -11.42 9.15
N GLU A 361 11.35 -12.69 8.80
CA GLU A 361 10.11 -13.11 8.15
C GLU A 361 8.88 -12.87 9.05
N ALA A 362 8.98 -13.17 10.34
CA ALA A 362 7.93 -12.94 11.33
C ALA A 362 7.65 -11.44 11.57
N ILE A 363 8.70 -10.61 11.72
CA ILE A 363 8.58 -9.14 11.81
C ILE A 363 7.92 -8.60 10.54
N GLY A 364 8.33 -9.07 9.37
CA GLY A 364 7.72 -8.69 8.09
C GLY A 364 6.23 -9.09 7.99
N ALA A 365 5.84 -10.25 8.54
CA ALA A 365 4.45 -10.66 8.61
C ALA A 365 3.63 -9.76 9.56
N ILE A 366 4.18 -9.41 10.72
CA ILE A 366 3.55 -8.52 11.69
C ILE A 366 3.36 -7.11 11.11
N GLU A 367 4.34 -6.55 10.38
CA GLU A 367 4.18 -5.24 9.74
C GLU A 367 3.13 -5.25 8.63
N ARG A 368 3.08 -6.31 7.80
CA ARG A 368 2.00 -6.48 6.80
C ARG A 368 0.63 -6.58 7.47
N TYR A 369 0.51 -7.28 8.60
CA TYR A 369 -0.72 -7.36 9.39
C TYR A 369 -1.11 -6.00 9.97
N ARG A 370 -0.17 -5.26 10.58
CA ARG A 370 -0.39 -3.89 11.08
C ARG A 370 -0.88 -2.95 9.98
N GLU A 371 -0.29 -3.03 8.79
CA GLU A 371 -0.71 -2.20 7.66
C GLU A 371 -2.11 -2.59 7.15
N ALA A 372 -2.42 -3.89 7.06
CA ALA A 372 -3.76 -4.36 6.72
C ALA A 372 -4.81 -3.93 7.77
N SER A 373 -4.48 -4.02 9.05
CA SER A 373 -5.30 -3.56 10.18
C SER A 373 -5.57 -2.05 10.10
N ARG A 374 -4.55 -1.22 9.88
CA ARG A 374 -4.73 0.23 9.66
C ARG A 374 -5.62 0.55 8.45
N ARG A 375 -5.53 -0.21 7.35
CA ARG A 375 -6.44 -0.05 6.20
C ARG A 375 -7.88 -0.47 6.53
N MET A 376 -8.08 -1.49 7.37
CA MET A 376 -9.39 -1.86 7.90
C MET A 376 -9.97 -0.77 8.80
N MET A 377 -9.17 -0.27 9.75
CA MET A 377 -9.51 0.83 10.65
C MET A 377 -9.94 2.07 9.86
N LEU A 378 -9.19 2.46 8.82
CA LEU A 378 -9.52 3.61 7.99
C LEU A 378 -10.88 3.49 7.32
N ARG A 379 -11.25 2.30 6.80
CA ARG A 379 -12.60 2.08 6.25
C ARG A 379 -13.67 2.29 7.33
N LYS A 380 -13.47 1.74 8.53
CA LYS A 380 -14.40 1.97 9.66
C LYS A 380 -14.47 3.44 10.07
N LEU A 381 -13.36 4.19 10.07
CA LEU A 381 -13.39 5.65 10.30
C LEU A 381 -14.15 6.43 9.22
N GLN A 382 -14.16 5.94 7.98
CA GLN A 382 -14.91 6.54 6.86
C GLN A 382 -16.41 6.17 6.87
N GLU A 383 -16.77 5.03 7.46
CA GLU A 383 -18.17 4.63 7.69
C GLU A 383 -18.82 5.38 8.88
N LEU A 384 -18.03 5.95 9.80
CA LEU A 384 -18.55 6.64 10.98
C LEU A 384 -19.38 7.89 10.63
N PRO A 385 -20.53 8.12 11.31
CA PRO A 385 -21.20 9.41 11.33
C PRO A 385 -20.26 10.52 11.77
N GLY A 386 -20.34 11.69 11.12
CA GLY A 386 -19.39 12.78 11.34
C GLY A 386 -19.27 13.31 12.78
N HIS A 387 -20.26 13.06 13.65
CA HIS A 387 -20.17 13.38 15.08
C HIS A 387 -19.32 12.35 15.85
N ALA A 388 -19.50 11.05 15.58
CA ALA A 388 -18.72 9.97 16.18
C ALA A 388 -17.24 10.01 15.75
N LEU A 389 -16.98 10.38 14.48
CA LEU A 389 -15.61 10.65 14.01
C LEU A 389 -14.96 11.81 14.80
N ILE A 390 -15.69 12.89 15.05
CA ILE A 390 -15.19 14.03 15.84
C ILE A 390 -14.89 13.60 17.27
N GLU A 391 -15.79 12.86 17.92
CA GLU A 391 -15.62 12.37 19.29
C GLU A 391 -14.37 11.49 19.42
N LEU A 392 -14.19 10.52 18.51
CA LEU A 392 -13.01 9.65 18.47
C LEU A 392 -11.70 10.43 18.22
N VAL A 393 -11.73 11.45 17.35
CA VAL A 393 -10.57 12.32 17.12
C VAL A 393 -10.24 13.13 18.37
N LEU A 394 -11.24 13.71 19.06
CA LEU A 394 -11.03 14.47 20.29
C LEU A 394 -10.42 13.58 21.40
N LEU A 395 -10.94 12.37 21.59
CA LEU A 395 -10.37 11.37 22.49
C LEU A 395 -8.91 11.02 22.14
N GLY A 396 -8.62 10.88 20.85
CA GLY A 396 -7.25 10.72 20.34
C GLY A 396 -6.33 11.87 20.71
N LEU A 397 -6.79 13.12 20.54
CA LEU A 397 -6.02 14.31 20.85
C LEU A 397 -5.78 14.52 22.36
N GLU A 398 -6.75 14.17 23.22
CA GLU A 398 -6.52 14.16 24.68
C GLU A 398 -5.44 13.14 25.06
N ARG A 399 -5.46 11.95 24.47
CA ARG A 399 -4.46 10.89 24.72
C ARG A 399 -3.06 11.25 24.23
N VAL A 400 -2.95 12.04 23.15
CA VAL A 400 -1.71 12.68 22.67
C VAL A 400 -1.16 13.71 23.67
N GLY A 401 -1.97 14.22 24.60
CA GLY A 401 -1.59 15.26 25.56
C GLY A 401 -2.06 16.67 25.19
N MET A 402 -3.06 16.79 24.30
CA MET A 402 -3.76 18.07 24.14
C MET A 402 -4.75 18.30 25.28
N THR A 403 -4.78 19.53 25.76
CA THR A 403 -5.62 19.97 26.89
C THR A 403 -6.45 21.19 26.48
N ASN A 404 -7.51 21.51 27.24
CA ASN A 404 -8.38 22.66 26.98
C ASN A 404 -9.03 22.66 25.58
N LEU A 405 -9.39 21.48 25.05
CA LEU A 405 -10.11 21.33 23.79
C LEU A 405 -11.46 22.06 23.86
N ARG A 406 -11.60 23.13 23.08
CA ARG A 406 -12.81 23.96 23.03
C ARG A 406 -13.26 24.17 21.59
N THR A 407 -14.57 24.15 21.36
CA THR A 407 -15.15 24.43 20.04
C THR A 407 -14.91 25.88 19.63
N VAL A 408 -14.54 26.13 18.38
CA VAL A 408 -14.40 27.48 17.81
C VAL A 408 -15.41 27.65 16.69
N ARG A 409 -16.18 28.75 16.69
CA ARG A 409 -17.08 29.09 15.58
C ARG A 409 -16.43 30.16 14.71
N ARG A 410 -16.13 29.83 13.46
CA ARG A 410 -15.61 30.76 12.45
C ARG A 410 -16.70 31.07 11.42
N ALA A 411 -16.99 32.36 11.21
CA ALA A 411 -17.90 32.79 10.15
C ALA A 411 -17.30 32.41 8.77
N GLY A 412 -18.13 31.83 7.88
CA GLY A 412 -17.65 31.34 6.58
C GLY A 412 -16.87 30.01 6.63
N ALA A 413 -16.81 29.32 7.77
CA ALA A 413 -16.26 27.97 7.84
C ALA A 413 -17.06 26.97 6.96
N PRO A 414 -16.41 26.04 6.25
CA PRO A 414 -17.11 24.97 5.53
C PRO A 414 -17.92 24.08 6.48
N GLY A 415 -19.18 23.79 6.16
CA GLY A 415 -20.04 22.93 7.01
C GLY A 415 -19.52 21.49 7.19
N GLY A 416 -18.67 21.02 6.27
CA GLY A 416 -17.95 19.75 6.34
C GLY A 416 -16.74 19.75 7.28
N GLU A 417 -16.51 20.83 8.04
CA GLU A 417 -15.38 20.97 8.97
C GLU A 417 -15.89 21.20 10.40
N ALA A 418 -15.08 20.79 11.38
CA ALA A 418 -15.24 21.09 12.79
C ALA A 418 -13.96 21.74 13.31
N HIS A 419 -14.11 22.82 14.06
CA HIS A 419 -13.02 23.71 14.44
C HIS A 419 -12.89 23.74 15.96
N PHE A 420 -11.68 23.53 16.46
CA PHE A 420 -11.35 23.53 17.88
C PHE A 420 -10.06 24.30 18.14
N ALA A 421 -9.88 24.75 19.37
CA ALA A 421 -8.61 25.23 19.89
C ALA A 421 -8.21 24.38 21.09
N ALA A 422 -6.92 24.13 21.26
CA ALA A 422 -6.35 23.40 22.39
C ALA A 422 -4.98 23.95 22.79
N THR A 423 -4.46 23.46 23.90
CA THR A 423 -3.07 23.62 24.33
C THR A 423 -2.39 22.26 24.33
N HIS A 424 -1.44 22.06 23.43
CA HIS A 424 -0.57 20.88 23.39
C HIS A 424 0.59 21.09 24.36
N LYS A 425 0.76 20.18 25.34
CA LYS A 425 1.82 20.29 26.34
C LYS A 425 2.99 19.37 25.99
N THR A 426 4.16 19.95 25.71
CA THR A 426 5.38 19.21 25.39
C THR A 426 6.42 19.45 26.48
N GLY A 427 6.47 18.58 27.48
CA GLY A 427 7.35 18.76 28.64
C GLY A 427 6.92 19.98 29.47
N THR A 428 7.73 21.03 29.46
CA THR A 428 7.42 22.32 30.12
C THR A 428 6.68 23.31 29.22
N ASP A 429 6.67 23.10 27.90
CA ASP A 429 6.17 24.08 26.93
C ASP A 429 4.69 23.88 26.61
N GLU A 430 3.97 24.99 26.47
CA GLU A 430 2.55 25.02 26.11
C GLU A 430 2.33 25.67 24.75
N ILE A 431 2.02 24.85 23.74
CA ILE A 431 1.77 25.29 22.37
C ILE A 431 0.25 25.45 22.17
N LYS A 432 -0.21 26.66 21.84
CA LYS A 432 -1.62 26.89 21.48
C LYS A 432 -1.86 26.43 20.05
N THR A 433 -2.74 25.46 19.88
CA THR A 433 -2.95 24.76 18.61
C THR A 433 -4.39 24.94 18.12
N ALA A 434 -4.53 25.42 16.89
CA ALA A 434 -5.79 25.36 16.15
C ALA A 434 -5.98 23.96 15.58
N ILE A 435 -7.15 23.35 15.73
CA ILE A 435 -7.44 22.01 15.22
C ILE A 435 -8.64 22.13 14.27
N VAL A 436 -8.52 21.52 13.09
CA VAL A 436 -9.62 21.42 12.13
C VAL A 436 -9.76 19.96 11.69
N VAL A 437 -10.95 19.41 11.91
CA VAL A 437 -11.31 18.04 11.54
C VAL A 437 -12.27 18.07 10.37
N ARG A 438 -11.89 17.46 9.25
CA ARG A 438 -12.73 17.25 8.08
C ARG A 438 -13.55 15.97 8.24
N LYS A 439 -14.87 16.15 8.32
CA LYS A 439 -15.89 15.08 8.44
C LYS A 439 -16.50 14.71 7.09
N ASP A 440 -16.10 15.38 6.01
CA ASP A 440 -16.51 15.08 4.64
C ASP A 440 -15.62 14.05 3.93
N GLY A 441 -14.55 13.56 4.60
CA GLY A 441 -13.60 12.59 4.06
C GLY A 441 -12.83 13.05 2.81
N ARG A 442 -12.96 14.33 2.44
CA ARG A 442 -12.37 14.87 1.21
C ARG A 442 -10.89 15.17 1.36
N GLU A 443 -10.23 15.22 0.22
CA GLU A 443 -8.82 15.53 0.11
C GLU A 443 -8.49 16.95 0.59
N VAL A 444 -7.28 17.10 1.13
CA VAL A 444 -6.71 18.37 1.59
C VAL A 444 -5.75 18.90 0.53
N GLY A 445 -6.12 20.03 -0.09
CA GLY A 445 -5.26 20.79 -0.97
C GLY A 445 -4.47 21.89 -0.26
N ARG A 446 -3.67 22.60 -1.05
CA ARG A 446 -2.79 23.70 -0.60
C ARG A 446 -3.58 24.83 0.05
N GLU A 447 -4.71 25.18 -0.57
CA GLU A 447 -5.60 26.25 -0.15
C GLU A 447 -6.05 26.10 1.30
N ARG A 448 -6.38 24.88 1.74
CA ARG A 448 -6.85 24.65 3.12
C ARG A 448 -5.74 24.83 4.17
N VAL A 449 -4.48 24.60 3.80
CA VAL A 449 -3.32 24.86 4.67
C VAL A 449 -3.10 26.36 4.83
N SER A 450 -3.10 27.12 3.73
CA SER A 450 -3.00 28.57 3.75
C SER A 450 -4.19 29.23 4.46
N ASP A 451 -5.42 28.74 4.25
CA ASP A 451 -6.64 29.18 4.94
C ASP A 451 -6.51 29.05 6.47
N LEU A 452 -6.09 27.87 6.97
CA LEU A 452 -5.92 27.63 8.40
C LEU A 452 -4.81 28.51 8.98
N ARG A 453 -3.68 28.60 8.29
CA ARG A 453 -2.53 29.45 8.68
C ARG A 453 -2.94 30.92 8.82
N GLY A 454 -3.71 31.46 7.86
CA GLY A 454 -4.26 32.82 7.96
C GLY A 454 -5.29 32.97 9.08
N ALA A 455 -6.05 31.91 9.40
CA ALA A 455 -7.11 31.91 10.39
C ALA A 455 -6.68 31.66 11.84
N LEU A 456 -5.40 31.37 12.14
CA LEU A 456 -4.91 31.00 13.49
C LEU A 456 -5.30 31.99 14.60
N HIS A 457 -5.43 33.28 14.27
CA HIS A 457 -5.85 34.33 15.19
C HIS A 457 -7.28 34.15 15.75
N HIS A 458 -8.16 33.42 15.05
CA HIS A 458 -9.50 33.08 15.54
C HIS A 458 -9.52 31.99 16.61
N TYR A 459 -8.43 31.24 16.79
CA TYR A 459 -8.37 30.08 17.70
C TYR A 459 -7.83 30.42 19.10
N GLY A 460 -7.83 31.70 19.46
CA GLY A 460 -7.30 32.20 20.73
C GLY A 460 -5.77 32.31 20.69
N PRO A 461 -5.28 33.26 19.88
CA PRO A 461 -3.98 33.25 19.21
C PRO A 461 -3.22 31.91 19.26
N ALA A 462 -3.59 30.99 18.37
CA ALA A 462 -2.84 29.76 18.16
C ALA A 462 -1.50 30.07 17.43
N SER A 463 -0.42 29.40 17.83
CA SER A 463 0.89 29.48 17.19
C SER A 463 1.14 28.34 16.18
N ALA A 464 0.36 27.27 16.26
CA ALA A 464 0.40 26.12 15.36
C ALA A 464 -1.01 25.68 14.94
N GLY A 465 -1.11 24.93 13.84
CA GLY A 465 -2.36 24.32 13.36
C GLY A 465 -2.23 22.82 13.15
N TRP A 466 -3.32 22.07 13.33
CA TRP A 466 -3.46 20.66 13.02
C TRP A 466 -4.68 20.49 12.10
N LEU A 467 -4.47 19.88 10.94
CA LEU A 467 -5.52 19.62 9.95
C LEU A 467 -5.68 18.11 9.77
N ILE A 468 -6.85 17.58 10.08
CA ILE A 468 -7.14 16.14 10.16
C ILE A 468 -8.23 15.79 9.15
N THR A 469 -8.03 14.75 8.35
CA THR A 469 -9.03 14.19 7.43
C THR A 469 -8.95 12.66 7.39
N THR A 470 -10.06 11.99 7.09
CA THR A 470 -10.05 10.56 6.69
C THR A 470 -9.73 10.36 5.21
N GLY A 471 -9.63 11.44 4.44
CA GLY A 471 -9.19 11.45 3.04
C GLY A 471 -7.67 11.50 2.87
N GLN A 472 -7.21 11.83 1.66
CA GLN A 472 -5.79 12.04 1.35
C GLN A 472 -5.35 13.49 1.57
N VAL A 473 -4.07 13.67 1.86
CA VAL A 473 -3.40 14.99 1.80
C VAL A 473 -2.62 15.06 0.49
N LEU A 474 -2.79 16.16 -0.27
CA LEU A 474 -2.14 16.35 -1.58
C LEU A 474 -0.70 16.88 -1.43
N SER A 475 0.12 16.74 -2.49
CA SER A 475 1.52 17.21 -2.48
C SER A 475 1.65 18.70 -2.16
N GLY A 476 0.87 19.55 -2.84
CA GLY A 476 0.87 21.00 -2.61
C GLY A 476 0.43 21.42 -1.19
N ALA A 477 -0.30 20.57 -0.47
CA ALA A 477 -0.60 20.78 0.95
C ALA A 477 0.64 20.48 1.82
N ARG A 478 1.37 19.40 1.54
CA ARG A 478 2.62 19.05 2.25
C ARG A 478 3.71 20.10 2.01
N GLU A 479 3.85 20.60 0.78
CA GLU A 479 4.76 21.71 0.42
C GLU A 479 4.44 23.00 1.19
N GLU A 480 3.18 23.43 1.18
CA GLU A 480 2.73 24.63 1.90
C GLU A 480 2.85 24.49 3.43
N SER A 481 2.61 23.29 3.96
CA SER A 481 2.83 22.94 5.37
C SER A 481 4.29 23.15 5.77
N GLY A 482 5.24 22.69 4.94
CA GLY A 482 6.69 22.80 5.17
C GLY A 482 7.30 24.19 4.94
N ALA A 483 6.53 25.16 4.45
CA ALA A 483 7.01 26.54 4.28
C ALA A 483 7.41 27.20 5.62
N PRO A 484 8.40 28.12 5.64
CA PRO A 484 8.91 28.77 6.85
C PRO A 484 7.93 29.82 7.40
N ALA A 485 6.83 29.35 7.95
CA ALA A 485 5.74 30.12 8.55
C ALA A 485 5.16 29.35 9.75
N ALA A 486 4.01 29.77 10.29
CA ALA A 486 3.36 29.05 11.38
C ALA A 486 3.09 27.58 10.98
N PRO A 487 3.54 26.60 11.79
CA PRO A 487 3.54 25.19 11.40
C PRO A 487 2.11 24.62 11.39
N ILE A 488 1.78 23.90 10.32
CA ILE A 488 0.49 23.21 10.16
C ILE A 488 0.74 21.71 10.01
N ALA A 489 0.50 20.92 11.06
CA ALA A 489 0.58 19.47 10.98
C ALA A 489 -0.60 18.90 10.16
N LEU A 490 -0.33 17.96 9.26
CA LEU A 490 -1.32 17.36 8.36
C LEU A 490 -1.47 15.87 8.66
N PHE A 491 -2.71 15.43 8.92
CA PHE A 491 -3.06 14.03 9.12
C PHE A 491 -4.03 13.60 8.03
N ASP A 492 -3.53 12.82 7.08
CA ASP A 492 -4.36 12.00 6.20
C ASP A 492 -4.94 10.79 6.96
N GLY A 493 -5.86 10.05 6.33
CA GLY A 493 -6.54 8.94 6.98
C GLY A 493 -5.60 7.86 7.56
N VAL A 494 -4.46 7.61 6.92
CA VAL A 494 -3.48 6.62 7.41
C VAL A 494 -2.66 7.18 8.57
N ALA A 495 -2.26 8.46 8.50
CA ALA A 495 -1.60 9.15 9.60
C ALA A 495 -2.51 9.27 10.84
N LEU A 496 -3.81 9.52 10.65
CA LEU A 496 -4.81 9.50 11.73
C LEU A 496 -4.92 8.11 12.37
N CYS A 497 -5.00 7.03 11.58
CA CYS A 497 -5.03 5.67 12.12
C CYS A 497 -3.76 5.36 12.94
N ARG A 498 -2.58 5.78 12.48
CA ARG A 498 -1.32 5.61 13.23
C ARG A 498 -1.34 6.37 14.56
N LEU A 499 -1.78 7.64 14.56
CA LEU A 499 -1.90 8.43 15.79
C LEU A 499 -2.83 7.76 16.80
N LEU A 500 -3.98 7.24 16.35
CA LEU A 500 -4.92 6.51 17.21
C LEU A 500 -4.31 5.19 17.73
N GLU A 501 -3.65 4.42 16.86
CA GLU A 501 -2.94 3.16 17.21
C GLU A 501 -1.81 3.38 18.23
N GLU A 502 -1.01 4.43 18.08
CA GLU A 502 0.10 4.78 18.97
C GLU A 502 -0.39 5.19 20.38
N ASN A 503 -1.58 5.80 20.47
CA ASN A 503 -2.15 6.33 21.72
C ASN A 503 -3.20 5.41 22.40
N ASP A 504 -3.36 4.18 21.91
CA ASP A 504 -4.34 3.18 22.38
C ASP A 504 -5.80 3.65 22.26
N VAL A 505 -6.18 4.28 21.15
CA VAL A 505 -7.53 4.80 20.90
C VAL A 505 -8.17 4.10 19.71
N GLY A 506 -9.38 3.56 19.91
CA GLY A 506 -10.11 2.85 18.84
C GLY A 506 -9.43 1.56 18.34
N VAL A 507 -8.47 1.03 19.10
CA VAL A 507 -7.71 -0.19 18.77
C VAL A 507 -7.62 -1.12 19.98
N LEU A 508 -7.47 -2.42 19.74
CA LEU A 508 -7.14 -3.43 20.76
C LEU A 508 -5.71 -3.93 20.51
N ARG A 509 -4.83 -3.82 21.52
CA ARG A 509 -3.43 -4.28 21.41
C ARG A 509 -3.29 -5.75 21.80
N THR A 510 -3.21 -6.62 20.80
CA THR A 510 -2.76 -8.02 20.95
C THR A 510 -1.22 -8.10 20.89
N ARG A 511 -0.61 -8.88 21.79
CA ARG A 511 0.85 -9.12 21.78
C ARG A 511 1.15 -10.53 21.27
N LEU A 512 2.06 -10.64 20.29
CA LEU A 512 2.64 -11.90 19.84
C LEU A 512 4.05 -12.00 20.40
N THR A 513 4.23 -12.76 21.47
CA THR A 513 5.54 -12.94 22.13
C THR A 513 6.22 -14.21 21.65
N THR A 514 7.51 -14.11 21.32
CA THR A 514 8.38 -15.25 21.03
C THR A 514 9.51 -15.31 22.06
N ALA A 515 10.12 -16.49 22.22
CA ALA A 515 11.30 -16.68 23.06
C ALA A 515 12.54 -16.95 22.20
N ILE A 516 13.69 -16.46 22.64
CA ILE A 516 15.00 -16.82 22.11
C ILE A 516 15.87 -17.38 23.26
N PRO A 517 16.88 -18.23 22.96
CA PRO A 517 17.82 -18.67 23.99
C PRO A 517 18.54 -17.47 24.63
N ASP A 518 18.66 -17.46 25.96
CA ASP A 518 19.45 -16.47 26.68
C ASP A 518 20.94 -16.79 26.56
N LEU A 519 21.53 -16.39 25.44
CA LEU A 519 22.92 -16.68 25.12
C LEU A 519 23.92 -15.97 26.05
N GLU A 520 23.54 -14.87 26.70
CA GLU A 520 24.39 -14.21 27.70
C GLU A 520 24.40 -15.00 29.02
N LEU A 521 23.25 -15.55 29.45
CA LEU A 521 23.20 -16.51 30.55
C LEU A 521 23.99 -17.79 30.22
N TYR A 522 23.87 -18.33 29.00
CA TYR A 522 24.68 -19.50 28.61
C TYR A 522 26.19 -19.20 28.48
N GLU A 523 26.58 -17.98 28.08
CA GLU A 523 27.98 -17.52 28.08
C GLU A 523 28.51 -17.40 29.52
N THR A 524 27.76 -16.79 30.44
CA THR A 524 28.18 -16.63 31.85
C THR A 524 28.24 -17.95 32.61
N LEU A 525 27.29 -18.87 32.39
CA LEU A 525 27.27 -20.20 33.02
C LEU A 525 28.39 -21.13 32.54
N ARG A 526 29.01 -20.87 31.37
CA ARG A 526 30.21 -21.60 30.91
C ARG A 526 31.49 -21.21 31.67
N GLY A 527 31.41 -20.19 32.53
CA GLY A 527 32.56 -19.55 33.16
C GLY A 527 33.15 -18.50 32.21
N GLY A 528 33.18 -17.24 32.65
CA GLY A 528 33.85 -16.18 31.92
C GLY A 528 35.35 -16.45 31.85
N GLY A 529 35.88 -16.55 30.61
CA GLY A 529 37.31 -16.60 30.32
C GLY A 529 37.96 -15.23 30.27
#